data_AF-A0A383BC58-F1
#
_entry.id   AF-A0A383BC58-F1
#
_cell.length_a   1.000
_cell.length_b   1.000
_cell.length_c   1.000
_cell.angle_alpha   90.00
_cell.angle_beta   90.00
_cell.angle_gamma   90.00
#
_symmetry.space_group_name_H-M   'P 1'
#
loop_
_entity.id
_entity.type
_entity.pdbx_description
1 polymer ?
#
loop_
_entity_poly.entity_id
_entity_poly.type
_entity_poly.pdbx_seq_one_letter_code
_entity_poly.pdbx_strand_id
1 'polypeptide(L)'
;MGDTLWSTPAIRAIKKTMPNSCIDLLLQPQWKSLFNENKNIRGLYSYSPKWYRQLIALPSILKSNYDHVFIFHANKDISRLLPWIRCSNIWLDQDLNPPCRFKWRTKLFMDYMGIRKKIQIVPYSKSTHAIHRRLDMLKETHIIPDGTHMEIFINDDENKKS
;
A
#
# COMPACT_ATOMS: atom_id res chain seq x y z
N MET A 1 -2.70 1.12 -13.62
CA MET A 1 -4.11 0.76 -13.38
C MET A 1 -4.25 -0.66 -12.87
N GLY A 2 -3.84 -1.67 -13.64
CA GLY A 2 -3.96 -3.09 -13.26
C GLY A 2 -3.35 -3.41 -11.89
N ASP A 3 -2.13 -2.94 -11.64
CA ASP A 3 -1.50 -3.06 -10.32
C ASP A 3 -2.32 -2.41 -9.20
N THR A 4 -3.08 -1.35 -9.45
CA THR A 4 -3.93 -0.78 -8.40
C THR A 4 -5.16 -1.65 -8.19
N LEU A 5 -5.80 -2.15 -9.25
CA LEU A 5 -6.98 -3.02 -9.14
C LEU A 5 -6.67 -4.35 -8.45
N TRP A 6 -5.50 -4.92 -8.70
CA TRP A 6 -5.03 -6.13 -8.03
C TRP A 6 -4.85 -5.98 -6.51
N SER A 7 -4.99 -4.78 -5.93
CA SER A 7 -4.90 -4.59 -4.47
C SER A 7 -6.28 -4.68 -3.80
N THR A 8 -7.36 -4.62 -4.59
CA THR A 8 -8.74 -4.72 -4.08
C THR A 8 -9.00 -6.04 -3.32
N PRO A 9 -8.52 -7.22 -3.76
CA PRO A 9 -8.74 -8.45 -2.99
C PRO A 9 -8.01 -8.43 -1.65
N ALA A 10 -6.84 -7.77 -1.58
CA ALA A 10 -6.08 -7.59 -0.35
C ALA A 10 -6.83 -6.68 0.64
N ILE A 11 -7.41 -5.57 0.17
CA ILE A 11 -8.23 -4.67 1.00
C ILE A 11 -9.45 -5.41 1.56
N ARG A 12 -10.13 -6.20 0.73
CA ARG A 12 -11.27 -7.02 1.17
C ARG A 12 -10.87 -8.06 2.22
N ALA A 13 -9.77 -8.78 2.00
CA ALA A 13 -9.26 -9.77 2.93
C ALA A 13 -8.94 -9.18 4.31
N ILE A 14 -8.30 -8.00 4.34
CA ILE A 14 -8.04 -7.26 5.59
C ILE A 14 -9.35 -6.93 6.29
N LYS A 15 -10.32 -6.37 5.56
CA LYS A 15 -11.59 -5.91 6.16
C LYS A 15 -12.46 -7.07 6.66
N LYS A 16 -12.44 -8.23 5.98
CA LYS A 16 -13.13 -9.44 6.45
C LYS A 16 -12.47 -10.03 7.70
N THR A 17 -11.14 -10.12 7.73
CA THR A 17 -10.43 -10.66 8.90
C THR A 17 -10.52 -9.72 10.10
N MET A 18 -10.46 -8.41 9.85
CA MET A 18 -10.50 -7.37 10.88
C MET A 18 -11.54 -6.29 10.52
N PRO A 19 -12.83 -6.50 10.84
CA PRO A 19 -13.90 -5.55 10.51
C PRO A 19 -13.70 -4.15 11.09
N ASN A 20 -13.07 -4.05 12.25
CA ASN A 20 -12.79 -2.78 12.94
C ASN A 20 -11.51 -2.09 12.44
N SER A 21 -10.79 -2.68 11.48
CA SER A 21 -9.57 -2.06 10.93
C SER A 21 -9.88 -0.81 10.11
N CYS A 22 -9.00 0.17 10.23
CA CYS A 22 -9.01 1.38 9.41
C CYS A 22 -7.95 1.23 8.32
N ILE A 23 -8.37 1.32 7.06
CA ILE A 23 -7.48 1.19 5.91
C ILE A 23 -7.38 2.55 5.25
N ASP A 24 -6.16 3.09 5.19
CA ASP A 24 -5.87 4.28 4.39
C ASP A 24 -5.04 3.87 3.17
N LEU A 25 -5.43 4.35 1.99
CA LEU A 25 -4.79 4.00 0.73
C LEU A 25 -4.04 5.20 0.16
N LEU A 26 -2.77 4.98 -0.19
CA LEU A 26 -1.91 5.96 -0.83
C LEU A 26 -1.73 5.58 -2.31
N LEU A 27 -2.23 6.41 -3.23
CA LEU A 27 -2.34 6.09 -4.66
C LEU A 27 -2.14 7.31 -5.56
N GLN A 28 -1.83 7.12 -6.84
CA GLN A 28 -1.70 8.25 -7.77
C GLN A 28 -3.07 8.91 -8.02
N PRO A 29 -3.16 10.25 -8.09
CA PRO A 29 -4.42 10.99 -8.22
C PRO A 29 -5.37 10.44 -9.29
N GLN A 30 -4.83 10.02 -10.45
CA GLN A 30 -5.60 9.49 -11.56
C GLN A 30 -6.37 8.18 -11.26
N TRP A 31 -5.97 7.44 -10.23
CA TRP A 31 -6.62 6.19 -9.81
C TRP A 31 -7.51 6.37 -8.59
N LYS A 32 -7.66 7.59 -8.08
CA LYS A 32 -8.43 7.85 -6.84
C LYS A 32 -9.91 7.57 -7.01
N SER A 33 -10.45 7.88 -8.19
CA SER A 33 -11.86 7.64 -8.53
C SER A 33 -12.24 6.16 -8.40
N LEU A 34 -11.33 5.23 -8.72
CA LEU A 34 -11.59 3.78 -8.63
C LEU A 34 -11.87 3.29 -7.20
N PHE A 35 -11.45 4.04 -6.19
CA PHE A 35 -11.56 3.66 -4.79
C PHE A 35 -12.48 4.59 -3.98
N ASN A 36 -13.03 5.63 -4.60
CA ASN A 36 -13.79 6.65 -3.89
C ASN A 36 -15.05 6.08 -3.22
N GLU A 37 -15.70 5.13 -3.90
CA GLU A 37 -16.93 4.49 -3.42
C GLU A 37 -16.67 3.22 -2.57
N ASN A 38 -15.40 2.89 -2.30
CA ASN A 38 -15.06 1.69 -1.55
C ASN A 38 -15.22 1.89 -0.04
N LYS A 39 -16.31 1.35 0.52
CA LYS A 39 -16.66 1.41 1.96
C LYS A 39 -15.62 0.76 2.89
N ASN A 40 -14.70 -0.05 2.36
CA ASN A 40 -13.65 -0.69 3.15
C ASN A 40 -12.49 0.28 3.47
N ILE A 41 -12.45 1.46 2.83
CA ILE A 41 -11.35 2.42 2.95
C ILE A 41 -11.81 3.64 3.74
N ARG A 42 -10.99 4.05 4.72
CA ARG A 42 -11.23 5.24 5.53
C ARG A 42 -10.74 6.51 4.84
N GLY A 43 -9.51 6.48 4.32
CA GLY A 43 -8.85 7.64 3.77
C GLY A 43 -8.15 7.35 2.44
N LEU A 44 -8.33 8.26 1.47
CA LEU A 44 -7.63 8.22 0.19
C LEU A 44 -6.64 9.38 0.09
N TYR A 45 -5.36 9.04 0.14
CA TYR A 45 -4.27 10.01 0.00
C TYR A 45 -3.67 9.96 -1.40
N SER A 46 -3.50 11.14 -1.97
CA SER A 46 -2.91 11.30 -3.29
C SER A 46 -1.38 11.29 -3.20
N TYR A 47 -0.76 10.39 -3.93
CA TYR A 47 0.69 10.25 -4.09
C TYR A 47 1.14 10.76 -5.45
N SER A 48 2.18 11.59 -5.46
CA SER A 48 2.81 12.06 -6.69
C SER A 48 4.31 11.76 -6.65
N PRO A 49 4.93 11.41 -7.78
CA PRO A 49 6.39 11.22 -7.84
C PRO A 49 7.15 12.53 -7.57
N LYS A 50 6.53 13.69 -7.82
CA LYS A 50 7.11 15.00 -7.53
C LYS A 50 7.21 15.23 -6.02
N TRP A 51 8.43 15.42 -5.52
CA TRP A 51 8.75 15.51 -4.08
C TRP A 51 7.93 16.56 -3.31
N TYR A 52 7.70 17.73 -3.90
CA TYR A 52 6.97 18.81 -3.23
C TYR A 52 5.50 18.45 -2.97
N ARG A 53 4.88 17.63 -3.83
CA ARG A 53 3.51 17.14 -3.63
C ARG A 53 3.44 16.05 -2.57
N GLN A 54 4.53 15.33 -2.34
CA GLN A 54 4.60 14.32 -1.28
C GLN A 54 4.55 14.98 0.11
N LEU A 55 5.18 16.15 0.24
CA LEU A 55 5.13 16.94 1.47
C LEU A 55 3.71 17.43 1.80
N ILE A 56 2.88 17.69 0.79
CA ILE A 56 1.48 18.09 1.00
C ILE A 56 0.65 16.95 1.61
N ALA A 57 0.89 15.70 1.20
CA ALA A 57 0.20 14.54 1.75
C ALA A 57 0.70 14.15 3.16
N LEU A 58 1.90 14.62 3.53
CA LEU A 58 2.59 14.17 4.72
C LEU A 58 1.87 14.53 6.04
N PRO A 59 1.36 15.76 6.26
CA PRO A 59 0.60 16.08 7.48
C PRO A 59 -0.59 15.16 7.70
N SER A 60 -1.32 14.81 6.64
CA SER A 60 -2.49 13.94 6.73
C SER A 60 -2.13 12.51 7.11
N ILE A 61 -1.03 11.99 6.54
CA ILE A 61 -0.52 10.65 6.88
C ILE A 61 0.05 10.64 8.31
N LEU A 62 0.75 11.69 8.73
CA LEU A 62 1.36 11.83 10.06
C LEU A 62 0.36 11.94 11.21
N LYS A 63 -0.89 12.33 10.93
CA LYS A 63 -1.96 12.38 11.94
C LYS A 63 -2.33 11.01 12.48
N SER A 64 -2.12 9.94 11.71
CA SER A 64 -2.45 8.57 12.10
C SER A 64 -1.19 7.80 12.52
N ASN A 65 -1.32 6.99 13.57
CA ASN A 65 -0.36 5.94 13.88
C ASN A 65 -0.82 4.65 13.18
N TYR A 66 0.06 4.03 12.40
CA TYR A 66 -0.24 2.80 11.69
C TYR A 66 0.50 1.64 12.33
N ASP A 67 -0.19 0.52 12.54
CA ASP A 67 0.42 -0.71 13.04
C ASP A 67 1.20 -1.45 11.94
N HIS A 68 0.63 -1.43 10.73
CA HIS A 68 1.18 -2.09 9.55
C HIS A 68 1.09 -1.17 8.34
N VAL A 69 2.20 -1.10 7.59
CA VAL A 69 2.26 -0.42 6.29
C VAL A 69 2.63 -1.46 5.22
N PHE A 70 1.74 -1.66 4.26
CA PHE A 70 1.95 -2.56 3.13
C PHE A 70 2.33 -1.77 1.88
N ILE A 71 3.48 -2.09 1.29
CA ILE A 71 3.94 -1.50 0.03
C ILE A 71 3.86 -2.57 -1.06
N PHE A 72 2.83 -2.47 -1.90
CA PHE A 72 2.63 -3.35 -3.05
C PHE A 72 3.50 -2.98 -4.26
N HIS A 73 4.00 -1.76 -4.32
CA HIS A 73 4.88 -1.30 -5.39
C HIS A 73 5.91 -0.31 -4.83
N ALA A 74 7.14 -0.76 -4.61
CA ALA A 74 8.22 0.12 -4.18
C ALA A 74 8.76 0.96 -5.33
N ASN A 75 8.44 2.25 -5.31
CA ASN A 75 9.10 3.24 -6.16
C ASN A 75 10.14 4.03 -5.35
N LYS A 76 11.24 4.45 -5.98
CA LYS A 76 12.28 5.31 -5.39
C LYS A 76 11.73 6.52 -4.64
N ASP A 77 10.58 7.07 -5.03
CA ASP A 77 10.05 8.25 -4.37
C ASP A 77 9.27 7.94 -3.09
N ILE A 78 8.67 6.75 -2.93
CA ILE A 78 7.95 6.37 -1.70
C ILE A 78 8.93 6.16 -0.52
N SER A 79 10.20 5.87 -0.81
CA SER A 79 11.25 5.70 0.23
C SER A 79 11.44 6.95 1.05
N ARG A 80 11.16 8.13 0.47
CA ARG A 80 11.33 9.42 1.15
C ARG A 80 10.24 9.66 2.19
N LEU A 81 9.05 9.08 1.98
CA LEU A 81 7.93 9.20 2.90
C LEU A 81 8.04 8.22 4.08
N LEU A 82 8.60 7.03 3.85
CA LEU A 82 8.71 5.97 4.86
C LEU A 82 9.29 6.39 6.22
N PRO A 83 10.37 7.20 6.31
CA PRO A 83 10.91 7.72 7.56
C PRO A 83 9.89 8.47 8.41
N TRP A 84 9.01 9.24 7.75
CA TRP A 84 8.05 10.10 8.41
C TRP A 84 6.80 9.35 8.87
N ILE A 85 6.36 8.31 8.15
CA ILE A 85 5.14 7.56 8.52
C ILE A 85 5.29 6.92 9.91
N ARG A 86 4.37 7.21 10.84
CA ARG A 86 4.42 6.66 12.20
C ARG A 86 3.99 5.19 12.22
N CYS A 87 4.95 4.31 11.93
CA CYS A 87 4.77 2.86 11.87
C CYS A 87 6.06 2.14 12.23
N SER A 88 5.95 1.00 12.92
CA SER A 88 7.08 0.13 13.30
C SER A 88 7.36 -0.97 12.27
N ASN A 89 6.31 -1.52 11.67
CA ASN A 89 6.37 -2.67 10.76
C ASN A 89 5.98 -2.30 9.33
N ILE A 90 6.96 -2.33 8.43
CA ILE A 90 6.76 -2.06 7.01
C ILE A 90 6.95 -3.37 6.24
N TRP A 91 5.92 -3.76 5.50
CA TRP A 91 5.90 -4.94 4.64
C TRP A 91 6.06 -4.53 3.20
N LEU A 92 6.98 -5.19 2.50
CA LEU A 92 7.30 -4.89 1.11
C LEU A 92 7.15 -6.12 0.23
N ASP A 93 6.33 -5.99 -0.80
CA ASP A 93 6.24 -6.94 -1.91
C ASP A 93 7.42 -6.70 -2.87
N GLN A 94 8.36 -7.65 -2.95
CA GLN A 94 9.48 -7.53 -3.89
C GLN A 94 10.13 -8.84 -4.34
N ASP A 95 10.61 -8.83 -5.58
CA ASP A 95 11.51 -9.84 -6.16
C ASP A 95 12.92 -9.73 -5.55
N LEU A 96 13.51 -10.88 -5.20
CA LEU A 96 14.78 -11.00 -4.47
C LEU A 96 16.01 -10.57 -5.28
N ASN A 97 15.90 -10.48 -6.60
CA ASN A 97 17.05 -10.29 -7.49
C ASN A 97 16.78 -9.26 -8.60
N PRO A 98 17.63 -8.22 -8.74
CA PRO A 98 18.85 -7.89 -7.97
C PRO A 98 18.55 -7.26 -6.59
N PRO A 99 19.56 -7.11 -5.68
CA PRO A 99 19.38 -6.48 -4.38
C PRO A 99 18.72 -5.11 -4.53
N CYS A 100 17.61 -4.97 -3.83
CA CYS A 100 16.75 -3.80 -3.93
C CYS A 100 17.50 -2.52 -3.54
N ARG A 101 17.85 -1.69 -4.53
CA ARG A 101 18.37 -0.32 -4.31
C ARG A 101 17.45 0.50 -3.41
N PHE A 102 16.15 0.25 -3.47
CA PHE A 102 15.17 0.91 -2.61
C PHE A 102 15.35 0.53 -1.12
N LYS A 103 15.51 -0.77 -0.78
CA LYS A 103 15.74 -1.22 0.60
C LYS A 103 17.03 -0.62 1.15
N TRP A 104 18.12 -0.76 0.40
CA TRP A 104 19.43 -0.26 0.81
C TRP A 104 19.42 1.25 1.05
N ARG A 105 18.87 2.03 0.11
CA ARG A 105 18.82 3.48 0.24
C ARG A 105 17.89 3.94 1.37
N THR A 106 16.75 3.26 1.55
CA THR A 106 15.81 3.57 2.63
C THR A 106 16.42 3.25 3.99
N LYS A 107 17.06 2.08 4.12
CA LYS A 107 17.74 1.67 5.35
C LYS A 107 18.88 2.62 5.69
N LEU A 108 19.75 2.94 4.74
CA LEU A 108 20.83 3.90 4.93
C LEU A 108 20.30 5.28 5.39
N PHE A 109 19.23 5.77 4.75
CA PHE A 109 18.62 7.04 5.10
C PHE A 109 17.97 7.02 6.49
N MET A 110 17.28 5.93 6.84
CA MET A 110 16.69 5.77 8.17
C MET A 110 17.73 5.62 9.27
N ASP A 111 18.79 4.83 9.03
CA ASP A 111 19.91 4.65 9.96
C ASP A 111 20.60 5.99 10.21
N TYR A 112 20.82 6.80 9.15
CA TYR A 112 21.33 8.17 9.27
C TYR A 112 20.43 9.09 10.12
N MET A 113 19.11 8.95 10.02
CA MET A 113 18.15 9.70 10.83
C MET A 113 17.92 9.10 12.24
N GLY A 114 18.59 8.00 12.60
CA GLY A 114 18.36 7.30 13.88
C GLY A 114 17.00 6.60 13.99
N ILE A 115 16.32 6.36 12.87
CA ILE A 115 14.96 5.81 12.82
C ILE A 115 15.03 4.28 12.81
N ARG A 116 14.53 3.65 13.89
CA ARG A 116 14.44 2.18 14.00
C ARG A 116 13.06 1.70 13.54
N LYS A 117 12.91 1.29 12.27
CA LYS A 117 11.73 0.54 11.79
C LYS A 117 12.14 -0.79 11.18
N LYS A 118 11.29 -1.80 11.34
CA LYS A 118 11.50 -3.13 10.79
C LYS A 118 10.92 -3.18 9.38
N ILE A 119 11.80 -3.26 8.38
CA ILE A 119 11.41 -3.49 6.98
C ILE A 119 11.47 -4.98 6.72
N GLN A 120 10.29 -5.60 6.59
CA GLN A 120 10.10 -7.01 6.27
C GLN A 120 9.87 -7.14 4.77
N ILE A 121 10.67 -7.99 4.13
CA ILE A 121 10.54 -8.27 2.69
C ILE A 121 10.00 -9.67 2.58
N VAL A 122 8.90 -9.81 1.83
CA VAL A 122 8.37 -11.12 1.51
C VAL A 122 8.92 -11.51 0.14
N PRO A 123 9.82 -12.51 0.06
CA PRO A 123 10.42 -12.94 -1.19
C PRO A 123 9.43 -13.74 -2.03
N TYR A 124 9.45 -13.55 -3.35
CA TYR A 124 8.63 -14.34 -4.28
C TYR A 124 9.45 -14.96 -5.40
N SER A 125 9.02 -16.12 -5.87
CA SER A 125 9.51 -16.70 -7.13
C SER A 125 8.87 -15.97 -8.32
N LYS A 126 9.63 -15.81 -9.41
CA LYS A 126 9.29 -15.00 -10.60
C LYS A 126 7.95 -15.35 -11.28
N SER A 127 7.36 -16.51 -11.02
CA SER A 127 6.14 -16.98 -11.70
C SER A 127 4.83 -16.66 -10.96
N THR A 128 4.87 -15.94 -9.83
CA THR A 128 3.67 -15.71 -9.02
C THR A 128 2.90 -14.46 -9.47
N HIS A 129 1.60 -14.62 -9.79
CA HIS A 129 0.74 -13.51 -10.17
C HIS A 129 0.67 -12.44 -9.07
N ALA A 130 0.53 -11.16 -9.46
CA ALA A 130 0.59 -10.02 -8.52
C ALA A 130 -0.45 -10.07 -7.40
N ILE A 131 -1.66 -10.59 -7.66
CA ILE A 131 -2.70 -10.76 -6.63
C ILE A 131 -2.24 -11.75 -5.56
N HIS A 132 -1.69 -12.90 -5.96
CA HIS A 132 -1.23 -13.93 -5.03
C HIS A 132 -0.08 -13.42 -4.16
N ARG A 133 0.89 -12.70 -4.75
CA ARG A 133 1.97 -12.06 -3.98
C ARG A 133 1.43 -11.16 -2.86
N ARG A 134 0.40 -10.36 -3.14
CA ARG A 134 -0.17 -9.46 -2.12
C ARG A 134 -0.91 -10.21 -1.04
N LEU A 135 -1.64 -11.27 -1.41
CA LEU A 135 -2.32 -12.14 -0.45
C LEU A 135 -1.33 -12.91 0.43
N ASP A 136 -0.21 -13.37 -0.13
CA ASP A 136 0.84 -14.05 0.61
C ASP A 136 1.52 -13.09 1.60
N MET A 137 1.76 -11.83 1.22
CA MET A 137 2.24 -10.81 2.16
C MET A 137 1.28 -10.60 3.35
N LEU A 138 -0.03 -10.71 3.12
CA LEU A 138 -1.04 -10.59 4.18
C LEU A 138 -1.04 -11.80 5.12
N LYS A 139 -0.70 -13.00 4.64
CA LYS A 139 -0.58 -14.21 5.50
C LYS A 139 0.48 -14.04 6.58
N GLU A 140 1.58 -13.34 6.30
CA GLU A 140 2.62 -13.01 7.28
C GLU A 140 2.10 -12.13 8.43
N THR A 141 0.94 -11.48 8.23
CA THR A 141 0.24 -10.69 9.25
C THR A 141 -0.98 -11.39 9.85
N HIS A 142 -1.09 -12.72 9.69
CA HIS A 142 -2.22 -13.55 10.11
C HIS A 142 -3.56 -13.19 9.46
N ILE A 143 -3.54 -12.51 8.30
CA ILE A 143 -4.76 -12.15 7.56
C ILE A 143 -5.12 -13.28 6.60
N ILE A 144 -6.37 -13.71 6.65
CA ILE A 144 -6.87 -14.83 5.85
C ILE A 144 -7.18 -14.30 4.44
N PRO A 145 -6.57 -14.86 3.37
CA PRO A 145 -6.84 -14.43 2.01
C PRO A 145 -8.28 -14.76 1.60
N ASP A 146 -8.94 -13.83 0.91
CA ASP A 146 -10.35 -13.92 0.52
C ASP A 146 -10.51 -13.91 -1.01
N GLY A 147 -9.91 -14.92 -1.65
CA GLY A 147 -9.95 -15.11 -3.10
C GLY A 147 -9.22 -14.03 -3.92
N THR A 148 -9.32 -14.13 -5.24
CA THR A 148 -8.60 -13.26 -6.19
C THR A 148 -9.50 -12.29 -6.94
N HIS A 149 -10.81 -12.32 -6.70
CA HIS A 149 -11.80 -11.47 -7.37
C HIS A 149 -11.54 -9.99 -7.09
N MET A 150 -11.32 -9.21 -8.14
CA MET A 150 -11.18 -7.75 -8.07
C MET A 150 -12.54 -7.09 -7.88
N GLU A 151 -12.55 -5.95 -7.20
CA GLU A 151 -13.76 -5.16 -6.98
C GLU A 151 -13.57 -3.75 -7.51
N ILE A 152 -14.56 -3.27 -8.26
CA ILE A 152 -14.65 -1.88 -8.72
C ILE A 152 -15.99 -1.38 -8.23
N PHE A 153 -15.97 -0.24 -7.54
CA PHE A 153 -17.16 0.43 -7.06
C PHE A 153 -17.41 1.62 -7.98
N ILE A 154 -18.47 1.55 -8.78
CA ILE A 154 -18.90 2.62 -9.68
C ILE A 154 -20.02 3.36 -8.97
N ASN A 155 -20.04 4.70 -9.07
CA ASN A 155 -21.11 5.50 -8.53
C ASN A 155 -22.37 5.36 -9.42
N ASP A 156 -23.53 5.11 -8.81
CA ASP A 156 -24.80 4.92 -9.52
C ASP A 156 -25.24 6.15 -10.35
N ASP A 157 -24.67 7.33 -10.08
CA ASP A 157 -24.92 8.53 -10.89
C ASP A 157 -24.33 8.47 -12.32
N GLU A 158 -23.34 7.60 -12.57
CA GLU A 158 -22.83 7.36 -13.93
C GLU A 158 -23.75 6.44 -14.75
N ASN A 159 -24.61 5.64 -14.10
CA ASN A 159 -25.56 4.76 -14.78
C ASN A 159 -26.77 5.50 -15.39
N LYS A 160 -26.94 6.80 -15.13
CA LYS A 160 -28.05 7.62 -15.67
C LYS A 160 -27.73 8.34 -17.00
N LYS A 161 -26.60 8.02 -17.64
CA LYS A 161 -26.19 8.60 -18.93
C LYS A 161 -26.09 7.58 -20.06
N SER A 162 -26.91 6.53 -20.02
CA SER A 162 -27.17 5.66 -21.17
C SER A 162 -28.50 5.98 -21.82
#